data_AF-A0A3R7J6K8-F1
#
_entry.id   AF-A0A3R7J6K8-F1
#
_cell.length_a   1.000
_cell.length_b   1.000
_cell.length_c   1.000
_cell.angle_alpha   90.00
_cell.angle_beta   90.00
_cell.angle_gamma   90.00
#
_symmetry.space_group_name_H-M   'P 1'
#
loop_
_entity.id
_entity.type
_entity.pdbx_description
1 polymer ?
#
loop_
_entity_poly.entity_id
_entity_poly.type
_entity_poly.pdbx_seq_one_letter_code
_entity_poly.pdbx_strand_id
1 'polypeptide(L)'
;MSSRIWLKSSSMSMSPNSPLSFSLDSLPPELRGDPLVMLQAVPPDPYVMGERREYGFYGLEHDGALRPGGQVPLLSRRTFGLLLNYVGIGAMYGGINSALVPFLSGYLQLKPYQVRAAGTVINTAWTFKVFGGFLTDSVQICGYRRKPYLLTGWVLCFGSLLFLGTTGVNETGGTDEAWRYMLFMTLATVGYFLANVAADALVVEIAQRESLSTRGHTQSRAMWQLLMFELMASFCLTIDSNASSGIEANWVDVEKWPKTIATVVWGLAYIAGLFVTHRFLLRQSWGHLFCVATVWTVGVDVVTVACTVFEVLRNQYFWLYMQILAAPAVALRFLILLFPIVELAPRGLEGTTYGLVITCRNLAIPLGVTAYKAIDSYFSISDKNINADSDPTRLQVTYTYLIAWALQLLSLAFIGLLPHQKLEVQQLRYYGGYSTSAGWLVVVTLLSVLIYTTTANILSLFESTACLRVAGGTGC
;
A
#
# COMPACT_ATOMS: atom_id res chain seq x y z
N MET A 1 8.60 22.47 71.24
CA MET A 1 7.31 22.20 71.91
C MET A 1 6.22 22.93 71.12
N SER A 2 5.69 22.31 70.06
CA SER A 2 4.43 21.53 70.03
C SER A 2 3.19 22.37 70.34
N SER A 3 2.46 22.76 69.29
CA SER A 3 1.02 23.00 69.38
C SER A 3 0.32 22.00 68.46
N ARG A 4 -0.44 21.10 69.09
CA ARG A 4 -1.33 20.14 68.44
C ARG A 4 -2.64 20.86 68.11
N ILE A 5 -3.13 20.73 66.88
CA ILE A 5 -4.55 20.92 66.58
C ILE A 5 -5.07 19.61 65.97
N TRP A 6 -6.11 19.11 66.63
CA TRP A 6 -6.79 17.85 66.39
C TRP A 6 -7.53 17.84 65.05
N LEU A 7 -7.37 16.79 64.25
CA LEU A 7 -8.33 16.42 63.20
C LEU A 7 -8.99 15.10 63.59
N LYS A 8 -10.29 15.19 63.88
CA LYS A 8 -11.24 14.10 64.10
C LYS A 8 -11.24 13.18 62.87
N SER A 9 -11.02 11.89 63.08
CA SER A 9 -11.30 10.87 62.08
C SER A 9 -12.82 10.68 61.98
N SER A 10 -13.39 10.93 60.80
CA SER A 10 -14.67 10.37 60.40
C SER A 10 -14.40 9.27 59.39
N SER A 11 -14.56 8.03 59.83
CA SER A 11 -14.54 6.83 58.98
C SER A 11 -15.73 6.84 58.03
N MET A 12 -15.52 7.19 56.75
CA MET A 12 -16.42 6.81 55.67
C MET A 12 -15.91 5.51 55.05
N SER A 13 -16.68 4.44 55.22
CA SER A 13 -16.51 3.18 54.51
C SER A 13 -16.70 3.40 53.01
N MET A 14 -15.64 3.24 52.22
CA MET A 14 -15.74 3.22 50.75
C MET A 14 -16.25 1.84 50.30
N SER A 15 -17.46 1.81 49.72
CA SER A 15 -17.93 0.68 48.91
C SER A 15 -17.26 0.71 47.53
N PRO A 16 -16.85 -0.42 46.91
CA PRO A 16 -15.99 -0.40 45.71
C PRO A 16 -16.70 -0.13 44.37
N ASN A 17 -18.01 0.14 44.32
CA ASN A 17 -18.80 0.04 43.09
C ASN A 17 -19.61 1.29 42.73
N SER A 18 -18.95 2.44 42.53
CA SER A 18 -19.58 3.56 41.79
C SER A 18 -18.58 4.18 40.81
N PRO A 19 -18.87 4.23 39.49
CA PRO A 19 -18.06 4.99 38.57
C PRO A 19 -18.31 6.48 38.87
N LEU A 20 -17.29 7.17 39.39
CA LEU A 20 -17.32 8.63 39.51
C LEU A 20 -17.33 9.23 38.10
N SER A 21 -18.51 9.53 37.57
CA SER A 21 -18.66 10.37 36.38
C SER A 21 -18.36 11.82 36.78
N PHE A 22 -17.11 12.25 36.61
CA PHE A 22 -16.77 13.67 36.74
C PHE A 22 -17.42 14.44 35.59
N SER A 23 -18.51 15.14 35.88
CA SER A 23 -19.17 16.04 34.91
C SER A 23 -18.22 17.21 34.59
N LEU A 24 -18.01 17.47 33.30
CA LEU A 24 -17.18 18.58 32.79
C LEU A 24 -17.59 19.95 33.36
N ASP A 25 -18.84 20.11 33.78
CA ASP A 25 -19.39 21.32 34.39
C ASP A 25 -18.91 21.57 35.83
N SER A 26 -18.38 20.54 36.49
CA SER A 26 -17.87 20.63 37.87
C SER A 26 -16.41 21.10 37.95
N LEU A 27 -15.72 21.22 36.82
CA LEU A 27 -14.32 21.66 36.79
C LEU A 27 -14.19 23.18 36.91
N PRO A 28 -13.21 23.68 37.70
CA PRO A 28 -12.83 25.09 37.75
C PRO A 28 -12.55 25.65 36.35
N PRO A 29 -12.89 26.91 36.05
CA PRO A 29 -12.78 27.49 34.71
C PRO A 29 -11.35 27.45 34.14
N GLU A 30 -10.34 27.44 35.01
CA GLU A 30 -8.91 27.38 34.68
C GLU A 30 -8.50 26.02 34.08
N LEU A 31 -9.14 24.92 34.49
CA LEU A 31 -8.85 23.55 34.05
C LEU A 31 -9.70 23.12 32.85
N ARG A 32 -10.74 23.89 32.52
CA ARG A 32 -11.66 23.60 31.39
C ARG A 32 -11.01 23.81 30.02
N GLY A 33 -9.88 24.52 29.97
CA GLY A 33 -9.09 24.76 28.75
C GLY A 33 -7.84 23.87 28.61
N ASP A 34 -7.54 23.04 29.61
CA ASP A 34 -6.31 22.25 29.64
C ASP A 34 -6.50 20.92 28.86
N PRO A 35 -5.77 20.69 27.74
CA PRO A 35 -6.02 19.55 26.86
C PRO A 35 -5.84 18.19 27.55
N LEU A 36 -5.07 18.10 28.62
CA LEU A 36 -4.88 16.88 29.42
C LEU A 36 -6.12 16.51 30.25
N VAL A 37 -6.87 17.49 30.73
CA VAL A 37 -8.07 17.29 31.56
C VAL A 37 -9.27 16.91 30.69
N MET A 38 -9.40 17.53 29.51
CA MET A 38 -10.39 17.18 28.50
C MET A 38 -10.22 15.74 27.96
N LEU A 39 -8.98 15.24 27.89
CA LEU A 39 -8.67 13.86 27.49
C LEU A 39 -9.08 12.81 28.53
N GLN A 40 -9.13 13.17 29.81
CA GLN A 40 -9.54 12.27 30.91
C GLN A 40 -11.04 12.29 31.19
N ALA A 41 -11.75 13.34 30.76
CA ALA A 41 -13.18 13.53 31.00
C ALA A 41 -14.09 12.75 30.02
N VAL A 42 -13.53 12.19 28.94
CA VAL A 42 -14.27 11.34 28.00
C VAL A 42 -14.33 9.91 28.57
N PRO A 43 -15.52 9.32 28.79
CA PRO A 43 -15.62 7.95 29.30
C PRO A 43 -14.94 7.00 28.29
N PRO A 44 -13.94 6.20 28.73
CA PRO A 44 -13.25 5.28 27.84
C PRO A 44 -14.21 4.16 27.39
N ASP A 45 -14.12 3.79 26.11
CA ASP A 45 -14.87 2.69 25.52
C ASP A 45 -14.64 1.40 26.34
N PRO A 46 -15.70 0.68 26.79
CA PRO A 46 -15.57 -0.55 27.56
C PRO A 46 -14.72 -1.62 26.87
N TYR A 47 -14.62 -1.59 25.53
CA TYR A 47 -13.74 -2.48 24.79
C TYR A 47 -12.25 -2.14 24.98
N VAL A 48 -11.91 -0.85 24.99
CA VAL A 48 -10.55 -0.34 25.25
C VAL A 48 -10.12 -0.66 26.68
N MET A 49 -11.06 -0.70 27.62
CA MET A 49 -10.82 -1.12 29.01
C MET A 49 -10.60 -2.63 29.14
N GLY A 50 -11.27 -3.45 28.32
CA GLY A 50 -11.09 -4.90 28.26
C GLY A 50 -9.69 -5.29 27.77
N GLU A 51 -9.27 -4.72 26.63
CA GLU A 51 -7.91 -4.90 26.12
C GLU A 51 -6.87 -4.41 27.15
N ARG A 52 -7.07 -3.22 27.75
CA ARG A 52 -6.14 -2.68 28.77
C ARG A 52 -5.94 -3.62 29.97
N ARG A 53 -6.97 -4.36 30.41
CA ARG A 53 -6.83 -5.37 31.48
C ARG A 53 -5.95 -6.55 31.05
N GLU A 54 -6.12 -7.03 29.83
CA GLU A 54 -5.34 -8.12 29.28
C GLU A 54 -3.86 -7.71 29.10
N TYR A 55 -3.62 -6.46 28.68
CA TYR A 55 -2.26 -5.89 28.55
C TYR A 55 -1.56 -5.62 29.88
N GLY A 56 -2.27 -5.13 30.89
CA GLY A 56 -1.73 -4.94 32.24
C GLY A 56 -1.30 -6.26 32.90
N PHE A 57 -2.00 -7.37 32.60
CA PHE A 57 -1.64 -8.70 33.08
C PHE A 57 -0.28 -9.19 32.55
N TYR A 58 0.10 -8.82 31.32
CA TYR A 58 1.37 -9.22 30.70
C TYR A 58 2.52 -8.22 30.89
N GLY A 59 2.33 -7.12 31.63
CA GLY A 59 3.41 -6.17 31.98
C GLY A 59 3.99 -5.41 30.78
N LEU A 60 3.21 -5.23 29.71
CA LEU A 60 3.69 -4.76 28.42
C LEU A 60 3.81 -3.24 28.32
N GLU A 61 3.96 -2.47 29.44
CA GLU A 61 3.60 -1.05 29.75
C GLU A 61 4.65 0.10 29.73
N HIS A 62 5.94 0.00 29.34
CA HIS A 62 6.92 1.17 29.33
C HIS A 62 7.62 1.80 28.04
N ASP A 63 7.64 1.22 26.81
CA ASP A 63 8.29 1.80 25.56
C ASP A 63 7.59 1.76 24.10
N GLY A 64 6.26 1.69 23.90
CA GLY A 64 5.58 1.29 22.62
C GLY A 64 5.31 2.35 21.54
N ALA A 65 4.79 1.93 20.37
CA ALA A 65 4.55 2.76 19.18
C ALA A 65 3.48 3.87 19.36
N LEU A 66 2.67 3.82 20.42
CA LEU A 66 1.43 4.59 20.44
C LEU A 66 1.46 5.93 21.15
N ARG A 67 0.94 6.98 20.51
CA ARG A 67 1.02 8.38 20.95
C ARG A 67 -0.17 8.79 21.84
N PRO A 68 0.01 9.73 22.79
CA PRO A 68 -1.10 10.29 23.55
C PRO A 68 -2.06 11.05 22.62
N GLY A 69 -3.37 10.96 22.86
CA GLY A 69 -4.37 11.75 22.12
C GLY A 69 -5.67 11.04 21.74
N GLY A 70 -5.79 9.73 21.99
CA GLY A 70 -7.00 8.97 21.71
C GLY A 70 -7.30 8.84 20.21
N GLN A 71 -8.42 8.16 19.88
CA GLN A 71 -8.85 7.99 18.50
C GLN A 71 -9.18 9.35 17.87
N VAL A 72 -8.59 9.61 16.69
CA VAL A 72 -8.89 10.82 15.93
C VAL A 72 -10.12 10.54 15.05
N PRO A 73 -11.20 11.33 15.15
CA PRO A 73 -12.34 11.15 14.26
C PRO A 73 -11.92 11.35 12.80
N LEU A 74 -12.21 10.36 11.96
CA LEU A 74 -11.81 10.32 10.54
C LEU A 74 -12.36 11.51 9.73
N LEU A 75 -13.51 12.04 10.13
CA LEU A 75 -14.18 13.19 9.51
C LEU A 75 -13.90 14.52 10.22
N SER A 76 -12.85 14.59 11.05
CA SER A 76 -12.39 15.86 11.61
C SER A 76 -11.75 16.75 10.53
N ARG A 77 -11.86 18.07 10.68
CA ARG A 77 -11.26 19.07 9.76
C ARG A 77 -9.76 18.86 9.52
N ARG A 78 -9.03 18.28 10.48
CA ARG A 78 -7.59 17.93 10.34
C ARG A 78 -7.37 16.67 9.51
N THR A 79 -8.22 15.66 9.65
CA THR A 79 -8.12 14.36 8.94
C THR A 79 -8.69 14.47 7.52
N PHE A 80 -9.70 15.31 7.32
CA PHE A 80 -10.29 15.59 6.02
C PHE A 80 -9.25 16.12 5.01
N GLY A 81 -8.33 16.99 5.45
CA GLY A 81 -7.23 17.46 4.59
C GLY A 81 -6.26 16.35 4.17
N LEU A 82 -6.06 15.34 5.03
CA LEU A 82 -5.23 14.16 4.72
C LEU A 82 -5.93 13.23 3.73
N LEU A 83 -7.25 13.04 3.87
CA LEU A 83 -8.06 12.30 2.90
C LEU A 83 -8.04 12.98 1.53
N LEU A 84 -8.23 14.31 1.49
CA LEU A 84 -8.15 15.09 0.25
C LEU A 84 -6.78 14.99 -0.41
N ASN A 85 -5.71 14.96 0.39
CA ASN A 85 -4.36 14.71 -0.10
C ASN A 85 -4.24 13.34 -0.81
N TYR A 86 -4.81 12.27 -0.25
CA TYR A 86 -4.81 10.95 -0.90
C TYR A 86 -5.65 10.93 -2.18
N VAL A 87 -6.78 11.65 -2.21
CA VAL A 87 -7.56 11.83 -3.44
C VAL A 87 -6.72 12.54 -4.51
N GLY A 88 -5.99 13.60 -4.13
CA GLY A 88 -5.07 14.30 -5.02
C GLY A 88 -3.96 13.39 -5.55
N ILE A 89 -3.32 12.60 -4.67
CA ILE A 89 -2.28 11.64 -5.08
C ILE A 89 -2.84 10.61 -6.05
N GLY A 90 -4.03 10.06 -5.77
CA GLY A 90 -4.71 9.11 -6.65
C GLY A 90 -5.03 9.71 -8.03
N ALA A 91 -5.53 10.95 -8.05
CA ALA A 91 -5.80 11.69 -9.28
C ALA A 91 -4.51 11.94 -10.11
N MET A 92 -3.41 12.31 -9.46
CA MET A 92 -2.13 12.55 -10.15
C MET A 92 -1.50 11.24 -10.63
N TYR A 93 -1.45 10.21 -9.79
CA TYR A 93 -0.90 8.92 -10.17
C TYR A 93 -1.70 8.29 -11.33
N GLY A 94 -3.03 8.27 -11.23
CA GLY A 94 -3.89 7.77 -12.30
C GLY A 94 -3.84 8.64 -13.56
N GLY A 95 -3.88 9.97 -13.40
CA GLY A 95 -3.87 10.93 -14.51
C GLY A 95 -2.57 10.90 -15.31
N ILE A 96 -1.41 10.96 -14.64
CA ILE A 96 -0.10 10.93 -15.32
C ILE A 96 0.10 9.59 -16.03
N ASN A 97 -0.16 8.46 -15.38
CA ASN A 97 0.05 7.14 -16.00
C ASN A 97 -0.92 6.87 -17.16
N SER A 98 -2.18 7.32 -17.07
CA SER A 98 -3.16 7.15 -18.15
C SER A 98 -2.91 8.06 -19.36
N ALA A 99 -2.40 9.28 -19.13
CA ALA A 99 -2.05 10.22 -20.19
C ALA A 99 -0.72 9.90 -20.87
N LEU A 100 0.22 9.25 -20.15
CA LEU A 100 1.59 9.04 -20.61
C LEU A 100 1.67 8.28 -21.94
N VAL A 101 1.06 7.10 -22.02
CA VAL A 101 1.18 6.24 -23.21
C VAL A 101 0.52 6.86 -24.45
N PRO A 102 -0.73 7.35 -24.39
CA PRO A 102 -1.36 8.03 -25.53
C PRO A 102 -0.60 9.27 -25.98
N PHE A 103 -0.05 10.05 -25.05
CA PHE A 103 0.72 11.25 -25.38
C PHE A 103 2.05 10.89 -26.06
N LEU A 104 2.84 10.00 -25.48
CA LEU A 104 4.14 9.64 -26.02
C LEU A 104 4.04 8.85 -27.33
N SER A 105 3.11 7.90 -27.41
CA SER A 105 2.96 7.04 -28.60
C SER A 105 2.09 7.66 -29.69
N GLY A 106 1.00 8.32 -29.33
CA GLY A 106 0.03 8.85 -30.29
C GLY A 106 0.37 10.25 -30.78
N TYR A 107 0.73 11.14 -29.85
CA TYR A 107 1.01 12.54 -30.19
C TYR A 107 2.48 12.78 -30.57
N LEU A 108 3.43 12.32 -29.74
CA LEU A 108 4.87 12.46 -30.03
C LEU A 108 5.42 11.38 -30.97
N GLN A 109 4.62 10.35 -31.30
CA GLN A 109 4.99 9.25 -32.20
C GLN A 109 6.32 8.56 -31.82
N LEU A 110 6.63 8.49 -30.52
CA LEU A 110 7.84 7.84 -30.04
C LEU A 110 7.79 6.33 -30.28
N LYS A 111 8.97 5.73 -30.46
CA LYS A 111 9.09 4.28 -30.63
C LYS A 111 8.63 3.56 -29.35
N PRO A 112 8.06 2.34 -29.45
CA PRO A 112 7.52 1.61 -28.28
C PRO A 112 8.52 1.41 -27.13
N TYR A 113 9.81 1.22 -27.43
CA TYR A 113 10.84 1.11 -26.39
C TYR A 113 11.06 2.44 -25.64
N GLN A 114 10.93 3.59 -26.32
CA GLN A 114 11.05 4.92 -25.72
C GLN A 114 9.86 5.22 -24.80
N VAL A 115 8.65 4.81 -25.21
CA VAL A 115 7.44 4.94 -24.36
C VAL A 115 7.57 4.09 -23.10
N ARG A 116 8.06 2.85 -23.25
CA ARG A 116 8.29 1.94 -22.11
C ARG A 116 9.37 2.49 -21.17
N ALA A 117 10.47 2.98 -21.72
CA ALA A 117 11.54 3.67 -21.00
C ALA A 117 11.01 4.85 -20.16
N ALA A 118 10.19 5.72 -20.76
CA ALA A 118 9.60 6.86 -20.07
C ALA A 118 8.69 6.45 -18.90
N GLY A 119 7.84 5.43 -19.11
CA GLY A 119 7.00 4.87 -18.05
C GLY A 119 7.80 4.32 -16.87
N THR A 120 8.92 3.65 -17.16
CA THR A 120 9.85 3.17 -16.15
C THR A 120 10.47 4.31 -15.36
N VAL A 121 11.00 5.34 -16.03
CA VAL A 121 11.64 6.50 -15.37
C VAL A 121 10.66 7.21 -14.44
N ILE A 122 9.44 7.49 -14.92
CA ILE A 122 8.40 8.17 -14.14
C ILE A 122 8.03 7.37 -12.90
N ASN A 123 7.86 6.05 -13.02
CA ASN A 123 7.46 5.22 -11.89
C ASN A 123 8.61 4.79 -10.98
N THR A 124 9.87 5.02 -11.37
CA THR A 124 11.05 4.63 -10.59
C THR A 124 11.10 5.31 -9.22
N ALA A 125 10.54 6.52 -9.09
CA ALA A 125 10.47 7.23 -7.80
C ALA A 125 9.80 6.37 -6.69
N TRP A 126 8.80 5.55 -7.05
CA TRP A 126 8.08 4.70 -6.11
C TRP A 126 8.92 3.58 -5.48
N THR A 127 10.02 3.18 -6.13
CA THR A 127 10.97 2.20 -5.60
C THR A 127 11.76 2.79 -4.42
N PHE A 128 11.99 4.10 -4.43
CA PHE A 128 12.82 4.80 -3.45
C PHE A 128 12.03 5.31 -2.22
N LYS A 129 10.85 4.75 -1.92
CA LYS A 129 10.02 5.14 -0.75
C LYS A 129 10.80 5.12 0.57
N VAL A 130 11.72 4.18 0.79
CA VAL A 130 12.58 4.17 2.01
C VAL A 130 13.33 5.48 2.20
N PHE A 131 13.91 6.03 1.14
CA PHE A 131 14.69 7.27 1.19
C PHE A 131 13.80 8.48 1.45
N GLY A 132 12.61 8.51 0.87
CA GLY A 132 11.60 9.51 1.22
C GLY A 132 11.22 9.43 2.70
N GLY A 133 11.04 8.21 3.22
CA GLY A 133 10.73 7.97 4.63
C GLY A 133 11.84 8.50 5.54
N PHE A 134 13.08 8.09 5.25
CA PHE A 134 14.28 8.55 5.95
C PHE A 134 14.44 10.07 5.91
N LEU A 135 14.23 10.71 4.76
CA LEU A 135 14.33 12.16 4.59
C LEU A 135 13.33 12.88 5.50
N THR A 136 12.08 12.42 5.50
CA THR A 136 11.02 13.03 6.31
C THR A 136 11.19 12.77 7.81
N ASP A 137 11.83 11.66 8.20
CA ASP A 137 12.13 11.32 9.60
C ASP A 137 13.33 12.11 10.14
N SER A 138 14.36 12.28 9.30
CA SER A 138 15.69 12.76 9.73
C SER A 138 15.82 14.29 9.67
N VAL A 139 15.16 14.94 8.71
CA VAL A 139 15.30 16.39 8.49
C VAL A 139 14.02 17.11 8.90
N GLN A 140 14.17 18.10 9.79
CA GLN A 140 13.07 18.94 10.23
C GLN A 140 13.17 20.29 9.52
N ILE A 141 12.16 20.64 8.74
CA ILE A 141 12.11 21.93 8.04
C ILE A 141 11.29 22.89 8.89
N CYS A 142 11.90 23.99 9.32
CA CYS A 142 11.25 25.03 10.14
C CYS A 142 10.60 24.48 11.43
N GLY A 143 11.18 23.46 12.04
CA GLY A 143 10.66 22.81 13.25
C GLY A 143 9.48 21.85 13.03
N TYR A 144 9.03 21.66 11.79
CA TYR A 144 8.00 20.68 11.44
C TYR A 144 8.59 19.47 10.73
N ARG A 145 8.11 18.27 11.07
CA ARG A 145 8.56 17.00 10.48
C ARG A 145 7.90 16.63 9.15
N ARG A 146 6.58 16.72 9.04
CA ARG A 146 5.83 16.17 7.87
C ARG A 146 5.21 17.24 6.97
N LYS A 147 4.57 18.25 7.57
CA LYS A 147 3.84 19.30 6.85
C LYS A 147 4.66 20.02 5.78
N PRO A 148 5.96 20.34 6.00
CA PRO A 148 6.76 20.99 4.98
C PRO A 148 6.92 20.14 3.72
N TYR A 149 7.15 18.83 3.87
CA TYR A 149 7.29 17.90 2.74
C TYR A 149 6.00 17.71 1.95
N LEU A 150 4.84 17.72 2.64
CA LEU A 150 3.54 17.75 1.97
C LEU A 150 3.40 19.00 1.09
N LEU A 151 3.69 20.18 1.64
CA LEU A 151 3.53 21.45 0.92
C LEU A 151 4.55 21.58 -0.21
N THR A 152 5.84 21.30 0.05
CA THR A 152 6.89 21.40 -0.97
C THR A 152 6.69 20.39 -2.10
N GLY A 153 6.24 19.18 -1.78
CA GLY A 153 5.89 18.16 -2.77
C GLY A 153 4.77 18.62 -3.72
N TRP A 154 3.70 19.18 -3.17
CA TRP A 154 2.59 19.73 -3.98
C TRP A 154 2.99 20.97 -4.77
N VAL A 155 3.79 21.87 -4.21
CA VAL A 155 4.31 23.04 -4.93
C VAL A 155 5.20 22.62 -6.10
N LEU A 156 6.07 21.63 -5.90
CA LEU A 156 6.89 21.08 -6.97
C LEU A 156 6.03 20.41 -8.06
N CYS A 157 5.02 19.63 -7.65
CA CYS A 157 4.08 18.99 -8.58
C CYS A 157 3.31 20.02 -9.41
N PHE A 158 2.69 20.99 -8.74
CA PHE A 158 1.93 22.05 -9.37
C PHE A 158 2.81 22.91 -10.29
N GLY A 159 3.99 23.34 -9.82
CA GLY A 159 4.92 24.14 -10.63
C GLY A 159 5.39 23.40 -11.89
N SER A 160 5.67 22.10 -11.78
CA SER A 160 6.09 21.29 -12.93
C SER A 160 4.97 21.11 -13.95
N LEU A 161 3.74 20.84 -13.50
CA LEU A 161 2.58 20.70 -14.39
C LEU A 161 2.13 22.04 -14.99
N LEU A 162 2.20 23.12 -14.22
CA LEU A 162 1.89 24.47 -14.70
C LEU A 162 2.88 24.87 -15.79
N PHE A 163 4.18 24.62 -15.58
CA PHE A 163 5.19 24.86 -16.60
C PHE A 163 4.86 24.10 -17.89
N LEU A 164 4.56 22.80 -17.79
CA LEU A 164 4.15 21.99 -18.94
C LEU A 164 2.88 22.52 -19.64
N GLY A 165 1.89 22.98 -18.87
CA GLY A 165 0.67 23.56 -19.42
C GLY A 165 0.89 24.92 -20.11
N THR A 166 1.91 25.68 -19.69
CA THR A 166 2.27 26.96 -20.32
C THR A 166 3.22 26.81 -21.51
N THR A 167 4.02 25.73 -21.56
CA THR A 167 4.85 25.42 -22.72
C THR A 167 3.98 24.80 -23.80
N GLY A 168 3.59 25.61 -24.79
CA GLY A 168 2.94 25.12 -26.00
C GLY A 168 3.72 23.96 -26.62
N VAL A 169 3.01 22.94 -27.10
CA VAL A 169 3.64 21.83 -27.79
C VAL A 169 3.85 22.25 -29.24
N ASN A 170 5.10 22.50 -29.64
CA ASN A 170 5.44 22.74 -31.04
C ASN A 170 5.28 21.44 -31.83
N GLU A 171 4.94 21.57 -33.12
CA GLU A 171 4.40 20.50 -33.97
C GLU A 171 5.12 19.14 -33.89
N THR A 172 4.28 18.12 -34.05
CA THR A 172 4.51 16.67 -34.08
C THR A 172 5.89 16.22 -34.59
N GLY A 173 6.58 15.40 -33.78
CA GLY A 173 7.70 14.56 -34.23
C GLY A 173 9.09 14.90 -33.66
N GLY A 174 9.22 15.96 -32.84
CA GLY A 174 10.50 16.31 -32.21
C GLY A 174 10.85 15.39 -31.03
N THR A 175 11.72 14.41 -31.26
CA THR A 175 12.41 13.68 -30.16
C THR A 175 13.12 14.63 -29.18
N ASP A 176 13.52 15.79 -29.68
CA ASP A 176 14.20 16.86 -28.95
C ASP A 176 13.28 17.59 -27.95
N GLU A 177 11.97 17.45 -28.08
CA GLU A 177 10.99 18.03 -27.13
C GLU A 177 10.53 17.01 -26.10
N ALA A 178 10.59 15.70 -26.43
CA ALA A 178 10.12 14.61 -25.58
C ALA A 178 10.82 14.59 -24.21
N TRP A 179 12.11 14.88 -24.14
CA TRP A 179 12.85 14.88 -22.88
C TRP A 179 12.39 15.96 -21.92
N ARG A 180 11.90 17.12 -22.41
CA ARG A 180 11.32 18.18 -21.55
C ARG A 180 10.05 17.67 -20.87
N TYR A 181 9.14 17.08 -21.65
CA TYR A 181 7.91 16.50 -21.10
C TYR A 181 8.22 15.37 -20.11
N MET A 182 9.16 14.49 -20.44
CA MET A 182 9.61 13.43 -19.53
C MET A 182 10.19 13.99 -18.22
N LEU A 183 11.07 15.00 -18.30
CA LEU A 183 11.71 15.60 -17.13
C LEU A 183 10.69 16.23 -16.18
N PHE A 184 9.80 17.09 -16.69
CA PHE A 184 8.82 17.77 -15.84
C PHE A 184 7.71 16.84 -15.35
N MET A 185 7.31 15.81 -16.11
CA MET A 185 6.42 14.76 -15.59
C MET A 185 7.10 13.93 -14.49
N THR A 186 8.41 13.70 -14.60
CA THR A 186 9.19 13.03 -13.56
C THR A 186 9.33 13.90 -12.32
N LEU A 187 9.62 15.20 -12.47
CA LEU A 187 9.66 16.17 -11.36
C LEU A 187 8.29 16.29 -10.67
N ALA A 188 7.20 16.31 -11.45
CA ALA A 188 5.86 16.27 -10.91
C ALA A 188 5.62 15.00 -10.09
N THR A 189 6.13 13.87 -10.59
CA THR A 189 6.06 12.57 -9.92
C THR A 189 6.85 12.51 -8.63
N VAL A 190 8.07 13.04 -8.60
CA VAL A 190 8.85 13.19 -7.37
C VAL A 190 8.14 14.10 -6.35
N GLY A 191 7.49 15.17 -6.83
CA GLY A 191 6.72 16.09 -6.00
C GLY A 191 5.57 15.41 -5.25
N TYR A 192 4.62 14.81 -5.98
CA TYR A 192 3.50 14.13 -5.32
C TYR A 192 3.94 12.85 -4.59
N PHE A 193 5.04 12.20 -5.00
CA PHE A 193 5.66 11.09 -4.27
C PHE A 193 6.12 11.52 -2.87
N LEU A 194 6.81 12.66 -2.74
CA LEU A 194 7.23 13.19 -1.42
C LEU A 194 6.02 13.52 -0.55
N ALA A 195 4.98 14.12 -1.13
CA ALA A 195 3.72 14.37 -0.41
C ALA A 195 3.06 13.07 0.06
N ASN A 196 3.08 12.02 -0.77
CA ASN A 196 2.57 10.71 -0.41
C ASN A 196 3.36 10.08 0.74
N VAL A 197 4.69 10.08 0.69
CA VAL A 197 5.51 9.48 1.76
C VAL A 197 5.32 10.20 3.09
N ALA A 198 5.23 11.52 3.08
CA ALA A 198 4.94 12.30 4.28
C ALA A 198 3.52 12.05 4.83
N ALA A 199 2.53 11.86 3.94
CA ALA A 199 1.17 11.51 4.31
C ALA A 199 1.07 10.11 4.91
N ASP A 200 1.72 9.12 4.29
CA ASP A 200 1.77 7.73 4.78
C ASP A 200 2.36 7.68 6.19
N ALA A 201 3.49 8.38 6.42
CA ALA A 201 4.09 8.48 7.74
C ALA A 201 3.17 9.17 8.76
N LEU A 202 2.39 10.17 8.34
CA LEU A 202 1.41 10.85 9.19
C LEU A 202 0.23 9.94 9.54
N VAL A 203 -0.24 9.11 8.61
CA VAL A 203 -1.29 8.10 8.87
C VAL A 203 -0.80 7.10 9.91
N VAL A 204 0.43 6.59 9.78
CA VAL A 204 1.02 5.70 10.78
C VAL A 204 1.10 6.40 12.14
N GLU A 205 1.52 7.66 12.18
CA GLU A 205 1.54 8.47 13.41
C GLU A 205 0.15 8.69 14.02
N ILE A 206 -0.90 8.84 13.21
CA ILE A 206 -2.29 8.99 13.68
C ILE A 206 -2.83 7.65 14.18
N ALA A 207 -2.60 6.56 13.45
CA ALA A 207 -3.00 5.21 13.84
C ALA A 207 -2.31 4.78 15.14
N GLN A 208 -1.08 5.28 15.36
CA GLN A 208 -0.40 5.15 16.63
C GLN A 208 -1.09 5.91 17.78
N ARG A 209 -2.04 6.85 17.62
CA ARG A 209 -2.63 7.59 18.77
C ARG A 209 -3.62 6.78 19.63
N GLU A 210 -3.95 5.57 19.21
CA GLU A 210 -4.74 4.62 19.97
C GLU A 210 -3.93 4.12 21.21
N SER A 211 -4.46 3.41 22.21
CA SER A 211 -3.68 3.12 23.44
C SER A 211 -3.14 1.68 23.51
N LEU A 212 -1.81 1.47 23.53
CA LEU A 212 -1.15 0.23 23.99
C LEU A 212 0.16 0.56 24.71
N SER A 213 0.05 0.95 25.98
CA SER A 213 1.22 1.21 26.80
C SER A 213 1.99 -0.11 26.96
N THR A 214 3.30 -0.33 26.68
CA THR A 214 4.49 0.32 26.11
C THR A 214 5.75 -0.72 26.09
N ARG A 215 6.58 -0.89 25.01
CA ARG A 215 7.79 -1.82 24.86
C ARG A 215 9.11 -1.34 24.19
N GLY A 216 10.30 -1.75 24.65
CA GLY A 216 11.64 -1.35 24.15
C GLY A 216 12.39 -2.42 23.32
N HIS A 217 13.50 -2.03 22.66
CA HIS A 217 14.25 -2.70 21.58
C HIS A 217 14.32 -4.26 21.62
N THR A 218 13.83 -4.99 20.62
CA THR A 218 14.30 -4.97 19.21
C THR A 218 13.43 -5.70 18.20
N GLN A 219 13.54 -5.16 16.99
CA GLN A 219 12.66 -5.43 15.85
C GLN A 219 13.20 -6.47 14.88
N SER A 220 14.41 -7.03 15.06
CA SER A 220 15.05 -7.74 13.94
C SER A 220 14.21 -8.91 13.43
N ARG A 221 13.62 -9.72 14.34
CA ARG A 221 12.82 -10.88 13.94
C ARG A 221 11.49 -10.53 13.29
N ALA A 222 10.66 -9.76 13.98
CA ALA A 222 9.35 -9.36 13.46
C ALA A 222 9.49 -8.54 12.16
N MET A 223 10.53 -7.70 12.06
CA MET A 223 10.82 -6.94 10.84
C MET A 223 11.28 -7.83 9.69
N TRP A 224 12.27 -8.71 9.88
CA TRP A 224 12.71 -9.56 8.76
C TRP A 224 11.59 -10.52 8.31
N GLN A 225 10.78 -11.03 9.24
CA GLN A 225 9.63 -11.88 8.93
C GLN A 225 8.60 -11.14 8.09
N LEU A 226 8.24 -9.91 8.50
CA LEU A 226 7.32 -9.06 7.75
C LEU A 226 7.86 -8.71 6.36
N LEU A 227 9.13 -8.28 6.27
CA LEU A 227 9.75 -7.92 4.99
C LEU A 227 9.83 -9.12 4.03
N MET A 228 10.15 -10.31 4.54
CA MET A 228 10.15 -11.54 3.75
C MET A 228 8.75 -11.94 3.30
N PHE A 229 7.77 -11.85 4.19
CA PHE A 229 6.37 -12.11 3.83
C PHE A 229 5.90 -11.15 2.73
N GLU A 230 6.13 -9.85 2.91
CA GLU A 230 5.74 -8.80 1.96
C GLU A 230 6.39 -9.00 0.60
N LEU A 231 7.69 -9.31 0.57
CA LEU A 231 8.41 -9.60 -0.66
C LEU A 231 7.82 -10.84 -1.36
N MET A 232 7.68 -11.96 -0.64
CA MET A 232 7.32 -13.24 -1.23
C MET A 232 5.83 -13.31 -1.62
N ALA A 233 4.95 -12.82 -0.75
CA ALA A 233 3.52 -12.73 -1.03
C ALA A 233 3.25 -11.76 -2.17
N SER A 234 3.88 -10.58 -2.20
CA SER A 234 3.69 -9.62 -3.30
C SER A 234 4.25 -10.14 -4.62
N PHE A 235 5.37 -10.87 -4.60
CA PHE A 235 5.93 -11.53 -5.78
C PHE A 235 4.94 -12.56 -6.36
N CYS A 236 4.32 -13.36 -5.50
CA CYS A 236 3.33 -14.35 -5.92
C CYS A 236 2.02 -13.70 -6.41
N LEU A 237 1.50 -12.71 -5.66
CA LEU A 237 0.21 -12.07 -5.94
C LEU A 237 0.21 -11.15 -7.17
N THR A 238 1.38 -10.67 -7.60
CA THR A 238 1.49 -9.81 -8.80
C THR A 238 1.57 -10.59 -10.11
N ILE A 239 1.72 -11.92 -10.04
CA ILE A 239 1.81 -12.77 -11.22
C ILE A 239 0.43 -12.91 -11.83
N ASP A 240 0.29 -12.49 -13.08
CA ASP A 240 -0.96 -12.53 -13.83
C ASP A 240 -0.70 -12.76 -15.32
N SER A 241 -1.69 -13.29 -16.04
CA SER A 241 -1.55 -13.66 -17.45
C SER A 241 -1.56 -12.45 -18.39
N ASN A 242 -0.59 -12.41 -19.31
CA ASN A 242 -0.55 -11.41 -20.38
C ASN A 242 -1.67 -11.60 -21.41
N ALA A 243 -2.36 -12.74 -21.40
CA ALA A 243 -3.49 -13.00 -22.28
C ALA A 243 -4.71 -12.10 -21.96
N SER A 244 -4.80 -11.54 -20.75
CA SER A 244 -5.93 -10.69 -20.31
C SER A 244 -6.24 -9.55 -21.28
N SER A 245 -5.23 -8.82 -21.73
CA SER A 245 -5.41 -7.71 -22.67
C SER A 245 -5.86 -8.19 -24.06
N GLY A 246 -5.38 -9.35 -24.49
CA GLY A 246 -5.78 -9.95 -25.76
C GLY A 246 -7.22 -10.47 -25.73
N ILE A 247 -7.63 -11.09 -24.62
CA ILE A 247 -9.02 -11.52 -24.40
C ILE A 247 -9.95 -10.31 -24.41
N GLU A 248 -9.58 -9.26 -23.67
CA GLU A 248 -10.37 -8.04 -23.55
C GLU A 248 -10.58 -7.35 -24.90
N ALA A 249 -9.51 -7.21 -25.70
CA ALA A 249 -9.55 -6.52 -26.98
C ALA A 249 -10.17 -7.36 -28.10
N ASN A 250 -9.92 -8.67 -28.15
CA ASN A 250 -10.21 -9.48 -29.34
C ASN A 250 -11.36 -10.47 -29.15
N TRP A 251 -11.54 -11.04 -27.96
CA TRP A 251 -12.61 -12.02 -27.71
C TRP A 251 -13.86 -11.41 -27.12
N VAL A 252 -13.68 -10.42 -26.24
CA VAL A 252 -14.78 -9.75 -25.56
C VAL A 252 -15.14 -8.42 -26.24
N ASP A 253 -14.19 -7.84 -26.98
CA ASP A 253 -14.31 -6.55 -27.68
C ASP A 253 -14.84 -5.44 -26.76
N VAL A 254 -14.12 -5.21 -25.66
CA VAL A 254 -14.56 -4.27 -24.63
C VAL A 254 -14.42 -2.83 -25.13
N GLU A 255 -15.53 -2.12 -25.15
CA GLU A 255 -15.55 -0.69 -25.41
C GLU A 255 -14.88 0.13 -24.29
N LYS A 256 -14.23 1.22 -24.67
CA LYS A 256 -13.48 2.09 -23.73
C LYS A 256 -14.37 2.74 -22.66
N TRP A 257 -15.59 3.14 -23.03
CA TRP A 257 -16.53 3.83 -22.14
C TRP A 257 -17.04 2.92 -21.01
N PRO A 258 -17.62 1.73 -21.32
CA PRO A 258 -17.97 0.74 -20.30
C PRO A 258 -16.80 0.34 -19.41
N LYS A 259 -15.60 0.16 -19.98
CA LYS A 259 -14.39 -0.12 -19.19
C LYS A 259 -14.09 0.96 -18.18
N THR A 260 -14.16 2.23 -18.59
CA THR A 260 -13.88 3.37 -17.68
C THR A 260 -14.91 3.43 -16.55
N ILE A 261 -16.19 3.20 -16.85
CA ILE A 261 -17.25 3.12 -15.82
C ILE A 261 -16.96 1.97 -14.85
N ALA A 262 -16.64 0.78 -15.37
CA ALA A 262 -16.34 -0.39 -14.54
C ALA A 262 -15.14 -0.14 -13.60
N THR A 263 -14.09 0.53 -14.07
CA THR A 263 -12.94 0.92 -13.24
C THR A 263 -13.34 1.86 -12.09
N VAL A 264 -14.21 2.83 -12.35
CA VAL A 264 -14.72 3.74 -11.30
C VAL A 264 -15.55 2.96 -10.28
N VAL A 265 -16.45 2.09 -10.73
CA VAL A 265 -17.27 1.27 -9.83
C VAL A 265 -16.42 0.28 -9.03
N TRP A 266 -15.39 -0.30 -9.64
CA TRP A 266 -14.39 -1.13 -8.96
C TRP A 266 -13.70 -0.34 -7.83
N GLY A 267 -13.30 0.90 -8.09
CA GLY A 267 -12.70 1.78 -7.07
C GLY A 267 -13.65 2.10 -5.91
N LEU A 268 -14.94 2.32 -6.19
CA LEU A 268 -15.95 2.51 -5.14
C LEU A 268 -16.17 1.24 -4.32
N ALA A 269 -16.25 0.07 -4.97
CA ALA A 269 -16.37 -1.21 -4.30
C ALA A 269 -15.14 -1.54 -3.43
N TYR A 270 -13.95 -1.16 -3.89
CA TYR A 270 -12.71 -1.25 -3.12
C TYR A 270 -12.79 -0.41 -1.84
N ILE A 271 -13.23 0.86 -1.92
CA ILE A 271 -13.40 1.74 -0.75
C ILE A 271 -14.46 1.17 0.21
N ALA A 272 -15.57 0.67 -0.31
CA ALA A 272 -16.60 0.01 0.50
C ALA A 272 -16.01 -1.22 1.24
N GLY A 273 -15.17 -2.01 0.57
CA GLY A 273 -14.44 -3.13 1.17
C GLY A 273 -13.52 -2.71 2.32
N LEU A 274 -12.82 -1.58 2.19
CA LEU A 274 -12.01 -1.02 3.28
C LEU A 274 -12.88 -0.66 4.50
N PHE A 275 -14.04 -0.03 4.27
CA PHE A 275 -14.95 0.35 5.34
C PHE A 275 -15.56 -0.85 6.07
N VAL A 276 -15.97 -1.88 5.32
CA VAL A 276 -16.47 -3.15 5.87
C VAL A 276 -15.38 -3.83 6.72
N THR A 277 -14.15 -3.86 6.22
CA THR A 277 -13.01 -4.45 6.94
C THR A 277 -12.78 -3.74 8.27
N HIS A 278 -12.76 -2.40 8.26
CA HIS A 278 -12.64 -1.59 9.47
C HIS A 278 -13.78 -1.83 10.46
N ARG A 279 -15.02 -1.96 9.99
CA ARG A 279 -16.18 -2.09 10.88
C ARG A 279 -16.35 -3.48 11.50
N PHE A 280 -15.99 -4.54 10.76
CA PHE A 280 -16.37 -5.92 11.11
C PHE A 280 -15.20 -6.92 11.17
N LEU A 281 -14.14 -6.74 10.39
CA LEU A 281 -13.10 -7.77 10.21
C LEU A 281 -11.84 -7.55 11.06
N LEU A 282 -11.69 -6.39 11.71
CA LEU A 282 -10.49 -6.07 12.52
C LEU A 282 -10.16 -7.08 13.63
N ARG A 283 -11.16 -7.83 14.12
CA ARG A 283 -11.00 -8.80 15.21
C ARG A 283 -10.55 -10.18 14.75
N GLN A 284 -10.64 -10.47 13.46
CA GLN A 284 -10.30 -11.77 12.90
C GLN A 284 -8.79 -11.90 12.71
N SER A 285 -8.29 -13.13 12.71
CA SER A 285 -6.86 -13.38 12.45
C SER A 285 -6.48 -12.97 11.02
N TRP A 286 -5.40 -12.22 10.89
CA TRP A 286 -4.89 -11.69 9.63
C TRP A 286 -4.55 -12.78 8.62
N GLY A 287 -3.94 -13.89 9.06
CA GLY A 287 -3.64 -15.04 8.19
C GLY A 287 -4.90 -15.67 7.58
N HIS A 288 -5.96 -15.84 8.37
CA HIS A 288 -7.24 -16.36 7.86
C HIS A 288 -7.89 -15.38 6.86
N LEU A 289 -7.94 -14.10 7.19
CA LEU A 289 -8.49 -13.08 6.30
C LEU A 289 -7.70 -13.00 4.97
N PHE A 290 -6.38 -13.13 5.02
CA PHE A 290 -5.53 -13.13 3.84
C PHE A 290 -5.80 -14.35 2.95
N CYS A 291 -5.96 -15.52 3.57
CA CYS A 291 -6.33 -16.76 2.88
C CYS A 291 -7.68 -16.62 2.18
N VAL A 292 -8.73 -16.23 2.91
CA VAL A 292 -10.07 -16.04 2.35
C VAL A 292 -10.06 -15.02 1.21
N ALA A 293 -9.37 -13.90 1.38
CA ALA A 293 -9.32 -12.86 0.36
C ALA A 293 -8.55 -13.29 -0.90
N THR A 294 -7.48 -14.07 -0.74
CA THR A 294 -6.70 -14.61 -1.87
C THR A 294 -7.51 -15.64 -2.64
N VAL A 295 -8.11 -16.62 -1.93
CA VAL A 295 -8.96 -17.64 -2.55
C VAL A 295 -10.17 -17.02 -3.23
N TRP A 296 -10.80 -16.00 -2.63
CA TRP A 296 -11.91 -15.27 -3.26
C TRP A 296 -11.49 -14.57 -4.54
N THR A 297 -10.36 -13.85 -4.52
CA THR A 297 -9.90 -13.14 -5.72
C THR A 297 -9.60 -14.12 -6.85
N VAL A 298 -8.85 -15.19 -6.57
CA VAL A 298 -8.54 -16.23 -7.56
C VAL A 298 -9.82 -16.91 -8.04
N GLY A 299 -10.78 -17.21 -7.15
CA GLY A 299 -12.05 -17.84 -7.52
C GLY A 299 -12.88 -16.99 -8.47
N VAL A 300 -13.00 -15.68 -8.22
CA VAL A 300 -13.68 -14.75 -9.13
C VAL A 300 -12.99 -14.72 -10.48
N ASP A 301 -11.67 -14.67 -10.50
CA ASP A 301 -10.88 -14.63 -11.74
C ASP A 301 -11.01 -15.94 -12.54
N VAL A 302 -10.94 -17.09 -11.87
CA VAL A 302 -11.17 -18.43 -12.46
C VAL A 302 -12.53 -18.51 -13.14
N VAL A 303 -13.60 -18.08 -12.47
CA VAL A 303 -14.94 -18.10 -13.05
C VAL A 303 -15.02 -17.17 -14.26
N THR A 304 -14.47 -15.96 -14.14
CA THR A 304 -14.50 -14.96 -15.21
C THR A 304 -13.78 -15.47 -16.46
N VAL A 305 -12.55 -15.96 -16.29
CA VAL A 305 -11.70 -16.43 -17.39
C VAL A 305 -12.19 -17.75 -17.96
N ALA A 306 -12.60 -18.73 -17.14
CA ALA A 306 -13.10 -20.00 -17.67
C ALA A 306 -14.38 -19.79 -18.51
N CYS A 307 -15.31 -18.96 -18.05
CA CYS A 307 -16.52 -18.66 -18.79
C CYS A 307 -16.26 -17.89 -20.09
N THR A 308 -15.24 -17.02 -20.14
CA THR A 308 -14.89 -16.31 -21.38
C THR A 308 -14.06 -17.17 -22.33
N VAL A 309 -13.02 -17.86 -21.88
CA VAL A 309 -12.14 -18.68 -22.74
C VAL A 309 -12.93 -19.76 -23.47
N PHE A 310 -13.81 -20.48 -22.76
CA PHE A 310 -14.63 -21.57 -23.32
C PHE A 310 -15.95 -21.11 -23.94
N GLU A 311 -16.10 -19.81 -24.20
CA GLU A 311 -17.25 -19.25 -24.94
C GLU A 311 -18.62 -19.51 -24.27
N VAL A 312 -18.65 -19.76 -22.96
CA VAL A 312 -19.91 -19.93 -22.22
C VAL A 312 -20.61 -18.56 -22.06
N LEU A 313 -19.84 -17.54 -21.68
CA LEU A 313 -20.31 -16.16 -21.50
C LEU A 313 -19.22 -15.16 -21.92
N ARG A 314 -19.10 -14.87 -23.22
CA ARG A 314 -18.24 -13.80 -23.76
C ARG A 314 -19.03 -12.51 -23.94
N ASN A 315 -19.30 -11.83 -22.84
CA ASN A 315 -19.97 -10.52 -22.84
C ASN A 315 -19.10 -9.49 -22.11
N GLN A 316 -18.94 -8.30 -22.69
CA GLN A 316 -18.21 -7.17 -22.10
C GLN A 316 -18.66 -6.85 -20.67
N TYR A 317 -19.97 -6.88 -20.41
CA TYR A 317 -20.50 -6.60 -19.08
C TYR A 317 -20.16 -7.70 -18.08
N PHE A 318 -20.20 -8.96 -18.50
CA PHE A 318 -19.82 -10.08 -17.65
C PHE A 318 -18.35 -10.00 -17.25
N TRP A 319 -17.46 -9.79 -18.23
CA TRP A 319 -16.03 -9.64 -18.01
C TRP A 319 -15.70 -8.50 -17.04
N LEU A 320 -16.30 -7.32 -17.26
CA LEU A 320 -16.03 -6.14 -16.45
C LEU A 320 -16.63 -6.21 -15.05
N TYR A 321 -17.91 -6.62 -14.92
CA TYR A 321 -18.61 -6.58 -13.64
C TYR A 321 -18.18 -7.71 -12.70
N MET A 322 -17.78 -8.88 -13.21
CA MET A 322 -17.26 -9.94 -12.34
C MET A 322 -16.00 -9.50 -11.60
N GLN A 323 -15.12 -8.72 -12.24
CA GLN A 323 -13.92 -8.20 -11.57
C GLN A 323 -14.24 -7.23 -10.41
N ILE A 324 -15.41 -6.60 -10.40
CA ILE A 324 -15.85 -5.74 -9.29
C ILE A 324 -16.08 -6.56 -8.01
N LEU A 325 -16.53 -7.82 -8.13
CA LEU A 325 -16.72 -8.71 -6.99
C LEU A 325 -15.40 -9.05 -6.30
N ALA A 326 -14.27 -8.97 -6.99
CA ALA A 326 -12.96 -9.16 -6.38
C ALA A 326 -12.50 -7.92 -5.59
N ALA A 327 -13.03 -6.73 -5.86
CA ALA A 327 -12.54 -5.47 -5.29
C ALA A 327 -12.49 -5.45 -3.75
N PRO A 328 -13.52 -5.93 -3.01
CA PRO A 328 -13.47 -5.97 -1.55
C PRO A 328 -12.38 -6.89 -1.00
N ALA A 329 -12.13 -8.02 -1.67
CA ALA A 329 -11.08 -8.95 -1.27
C ALA A 329 -9.67 -8.39 -1.56
N VAL A 330 -9.50 -7.66 -2.67
CA VAL A 330 -8.26 -6.92 -2.95
C VAL A 330 -8.02 -5.86 -1.87
N ALA A 331 -9.06 -5.13 -1.46
CA ALA A 331 -9.00 -4.15 -0.39
C ALA A 331 -8.62 -4.78 0.96
N LEU A 332 -9.20 -5.94 1.27
CA LEU A 332 -8.88 -6.70 2.48
C LEU A 332 -7.41 -7.15 2.49
N ARG A 333 -6.89 -7.70 1.39
CA ARG A 333 -5.47 -8.07 1.26
C ARG A 333 -4.56 -6.86 1.48
N PHE A 334 -4.88 -5.72 0.86
CA PHE A 334 -4.11 -4.49 1.03
C PHE A 334 -4.01 -4.05 2.50
N LEU A 335 -5.13 -4.10 3.25
CA LEU A 335 -5.13 -3.73 4.67
C LEU A 335 -4.32 -4.68 5.54
N ILE A 336 -4.39 -5.99 5.27
CA ILE A 336 -3.66 -7.00 6.05
C ILE A 336 -2.13 -6.82 5.91
N LEU A 337 -1.66 -6.40 4.74
CA LEU A 337 -0.26 -6.05 4.53
C LEU A 337 0.14 -4.78 5.30
N LEU A 338 -0.79 -3.85 5.51
CA LEU A 338 -0.52 -2.59 6.21
C LEU A 338 -0.59 -2.70 7.74
N PHE A 339 -1.45 -3.55 8.30
CA PHE A 339 -1.67 -3.62 9.75
C PHE A 339 -0.41 -3.92 10.56
N PRO A 340 0.45 -4.91 10.20
CA PRO A 340 1.68 -5.17 10.93
C PRO A 340 2.62 -3.96 10.99
N ILE A 341 2.66 -3.13 9.93
CA ILE A 341 3.55 -1.97 9.84
C ILE A 341 3.24 -0.97 10.96
N VAL A 342 1.96 -0.70 11.22
CA VAL A 342 1.52 0.25 12.23
C VAL A 342 1.98 -0.18 13.63
N GLU A 343 1.89 -1.47 13.92
CA GLU A 343 2.30 -2.07 15.20
C GLU A 343 3.82 -2.17 15.36
N LEU A 344 4.53 -2.31 14.23
CA LEU A 344 5.98 -2.49 14.19
C LEU A 344 6.76 -1.17 14.15
N ALA A 345 6.20 -0.12 13.55
CA ALA A 345 6.86 1.18 13.36
C ALA A 345 7.27 1.82 14.70
N PRO A 346 8.57 2.13 14.91
CA PRO A 346 9.03 2.90 16.07
C PRO A 346 8.56 4.36 15.97
N ARG A 347 8.38 5.01 17.12
CA ARG A 347 8.10 6.45 17.15
C ARG A 347 9.28 7.24 16.56
N GLY A 348 8.97 8.16 15.66
CA GLY A 348 9.95 8.96 14.92
C GLY A 348 10.58 8.28 13.70
N LEU A 349 10.37 6.97 13.51
CA LEU A 349 10.82 6.19 12.35
C LEU A 349 9.64 5.59 11.58
N GLU A 350 8.46 6.20 11.68
CA GLU A 350 7.24 5.72 11.05
C GLU A 350 7.35 5.74 9.53
N GLY A 351 7.90 6.83 8.99
CA GLY A 351 8.11 7.00 7.56
C GLY A 351 9.14 6.02 7.01
N THR A 352 10.25 5.80 7.72
CA THR A 352 11.29 4.85 7.32
C THR A 352 10.79 3.41 7.38
N THR A 353 10.06 3.02 8.43
CA THR A 353 9.54 1.64 8.58
C THR A 353 8.49 1.33 7.52
N TYR A 354 7.53 2.23 7.33
CA TYR A 354 6.53 2.11 6.28
C TYR A 354 7.19 2.12 4.90
N GLY A 355 8.11 3.07 4.67
CA GLY A 355 8.86 3.18 3.42
C GLY A 355 9.63 1.91 3.09
N LEU A 356 10.30 1.31 4.07
CA LEU A 356 11.04 0.04 3.93
C LEU A 356 10.14 -1.11 3.49
N VAL A 357 9.02 -1.30 4.21
CA VAL A 357 8.08 -2.39 3.90
C VAL A 357 7.45 -2.20 2.51
N ILE A 358 6.99 -0.99 2.19
CA ILE A 358 6.38 -0.73 0.88
C ILE A 358 7.41 -0.81 -0.24
N THR A 359 8.67 -0.41 -0.03
CA THR A 359 9.73 -0.62 -1.04
C THR A 359 9.93 -2.11 -1.32
N CYS A 360 9.90 -2.99 -0.30
CA CYS A 360 10.00 -4.44 -0.51
C CYS A 360 8.86 -4.96 -1.40
N ARG A 361 7.63 -4.52 -1.11
CA ARG A 361 6.46 -4.83 -1.93
C ARG A 361 6.59 -4.29 -3.36
N ASN A 362 7.02 -3.04 -3.52
CA ASN A 362 7.20 -2.41 -4.84
C ASN A 362 8.32 -3.07 -5.65
N LEU A 363 9.33 -3.65 -5.01
CA LEU A 363 10.38 -4.44 -5.66
C LEU A 363 9.88 -5.81 -6.12
N ALA A 364 8.95 -6.41 -5.38
CA ALA A 364 8.39 -7.73 -5.69
C ALA A 364 7.52 -7.71 -6.96
N ILE A 365 6.79 -6.62 -7.21
CA ILE A 365 5.90 -6.44 -8.36
C ILE A 365 6.62 -6.64 -9.72
N PRO A 366 7.65 -5.84 -10.07
CA PRO A 366 8.36 -6.00 -11.33
C PRO A 366 9.11 -7.33 -11.43
N LEU A 367 9.57 -7.87 -10.29
CA LEU A 367 10.20 -9.19 -10.23
C LEU A 367 9.21 -10.29 -10.62
N GLY A 368 7.99 -10.28 -10.07
CA GLY A 368 6.94 -11.25 -10.40
C GLY A 368 6.48 -11.14 -11.85
N VAL A 369 6.27 -9.91 -12.36
CA VAL A 369 5.93 -9.68 -13.77
C VAL A 369 7.02 -10.20 -14.70
N THR A 370 8.30 -9.96 -14.40
CA THR A 370 9.42 -10.42 -15.23
C THR A 370 9.58 -11.94 -15.19
N ALA A 371 9.45 -12.54 -14.00
CA ALA A 371 9.46 -13.99 -13.83
C ALA A 371 8.33 -14.65 -14.61
N TYR A 372 7.12 -14.09 -14.55
CA TYR A 372 5.99 -14.60 -15.30
C TYR A 372 6.18 -14.43 -16.81
N LYS A 373 6.68 -13.29 -17.28
CA LYS A 373 7.01 -13.11 -18.72
C LYS A 373 8.01 -14.15 -19.23
N ALA A 374 8.98 -14.54 -18.41
CA ALA A 374 9.90 -15.61 -18.77
C ALA A 374 9.17 -16.96 -18.94
N ILE A 375 8.18 -17.26 -18.10
CA ILE A 375 7.33 -18.44 -18.21
C ILE A 375 6.41 -18.34 -19.45
N ASP A 376 5.76 -17.19 -19.63
CA ASP A 376 4.85 -16.88 -20.73
C ASP A 376 5.54 -16.99 -22.10
N SER A 377 6.85 -16.70 -22.17
CA SER A 377 7.65 -16.80 -23.41
C SER A 377 7.71 -18.20 -24.02
N TYR A 378 7.35 -19.25 -23.27
CA TYR A 378 7.26 -20.62 -23.79
C TYR A 378 5.91 -20.93 -24.45
N PHE A 379 4.92 -20.06 -24.31
CA PHE A 379 3.59 -20.22 -24.89
C PHE A 379 3.46 -19.37 -26.16
N SER A 380 2.82 -19.94 -27.19
CA SER A 380 2.59 -19.23 -28.46
C SER A 380 1.34 -18.35 -28.40
N ILE A 381 1.32 -17.40 -27.46
CA ILE A 381 0.21 -16.44 -27.28
C ILE A 381 0.61 -15.12 -27.95
N SER A 382 0.25 -15.00 -29.23
CA SER A 382 0.39 -13.75 -30.00
C SER A 382 -0.99 -13.21 -30.32
N ASP A 383 -1.12 -11.89 -30.50
CA ASP A 383 -2.38 -11.25 -30.93
C ASP A 383 -2.98 -11.93 -32.17
N LYS A 384 -2.14 -12.41 -33.09
CA LYS A 384 -2.60 -13.17 -34.27
C LYS A 384 -3.28 -14.49 -33.89
N ASN A 385 -2.74 -15.21 -32.92
CA ASN A 385 -3.28 -16.49 -32.46
C ASN A 385 -4.55 -16.28 -31.64
N ILE A 386 -4.58 -15.23 -30.80
CA ILE A 386 -5.77 -14.83 -30.05
C ILE A 386 -6.89 -14.45 -31.05
N ASN A 387 -6.59 -13.67 -32.08
CA ASN A 387 -7.56 -13.30 -33.11
C ASN A 387 -8.10 -14.49 -33.91
N ALA A 388 -7.27 -15.51 -34.13
CA ALA A 388 -7.69 -16.73 -34.81
C ALA A 388 -8.64 -17.59 -33.96
N ASP A 389 -8.67 -17.35 -32.63
CA ASP A 389 -9.57 -17.99 -31.66
C ASP A 389 -9.70 -19.52 -31.82
N SER A 390 -8.57 -20.17 -32.06
CA SER A 390 -8.52 -21.62 -32.26
C SER A 390 -8.52 -22.38 -30.93
N ASP A 391 -9.08 -23.60 -30.91
CA ASP A 391 -9.06 -24.50 -29.75
C ASP A 391 -7.66 -24.66 -29.09
N PRO A 392 -6.55 -24.87 -29.84
CA PRO A 392 -5.24 -24.93 -29.21
C PRO A 392 -4.81 -23.61 -28.60
N THR A 393 -5.24 -22.46 -29.13
CA THR A 393 -4.98 -21.15 -28.51
C THR A 393 -5.75 -21.00 -27.20
N ARG A 394 -7.04 -21.39 -27.17
CA ARG A 394 -7.86 -21.36 -25.94
C ARG A 394 -7.24 -22.23 -24.83
N LEU A 395 -6.72 -23.40 -25.19
CA LEU A 395 -6.01 -24.29 -24.27
C LEU A 395 -4.70 -23.68 -23.75
N GLN A 396 -3.88 -23.07 -24.62
CA GLN A 396 -2.65 -22.39 -24.21
C GLN A 396 -2.93 -21.21 -23.27
N VAL A 397 -3.94 -20.39 -23.57
CA VAL A 397 -4.40 -19.32 -22.69
C VAL A 397 -4.86 -19.87 -21.34
N THR A 398 -5.56 -21.01 -21.33
CA THR A 398 -5.95 -21.67 -20.08
C THR A 398 -4.73 -22.08 -19.24
N TYR A 399 -3.70 -22.64 -19.87
CA TYR A 399 -2.49 -23.03 -19.15
C TYR A 399 -1.74 -21.85 -18.52
N THR A 400 -1.68 -20.71 -19.19
CA THR A 400 -1.01 -19.53 -18.64
C THR A 400 -1.74 -19.02 -17.40
N TYR A 401 -3.07 -18.96 -17.43
CA TYR A 401 -3.87 -18.63 -16.24
C TYR A 401 -3.76 -19.67 -15.12
N LEU A 402 -3.77 -20.97 -15.43
CA LEU A 402 -3.59 -22.01 -14.41
C LEU A 402 -2.25 -21.87 -13.67
N ILE A 403 -1.17 -21.57 -14.41
CA ILE A 403 0.14 -21.30 -13.81
C ILE A 403 0.10 -20.03 -12.96
N ALA A 404 -0.53 -18.96 -13.45
CA ALA A 404 -0.66 -17.71 -12.71
C ALA A 404 -1.42 -17.90 -11.39
N TRP A 405 -2.58 -18.56 -11.41
CA TRP A 405 -3.37 -18.85 -10.21
C TRP A 405 -2.64 -19.77 -9.23
N ALA A 406 -1.92 -20.78 -9.72
CA ALA A 406 -1.11 -21.65 -8.87
C ALA A 406 -0.01 -20.85 -8.13
N LEU A 407 0.66 -19.94 -8.84
CA LEU A 407 1.67 -19.06 -8.26
C LEU A 407 1.06 -18.02 -7.31
N GLN A 408 -0.12 -17.48 -7.60
CA GLN A 408 -0.84 -16.61 -6.66
C GLN A 408 -1.23 -17.37 -5.38
N LEU A 409 -1.75 -18.60 -5.49
CA LEU A 409 -2.10 -19.44 -4.34
C LEU A 409 -0.86 -19.91 -3.56
N LEU A 410 0.31 -20.00 -4.19
CA LEU A 410 1.58 -20.26 -3.51
C LEU A 410 1.90 -19.18 -2.47
N SER A 411 1.36 -17.96 -2.60
CA SER A 411 1.46 -16.92 -1.55
C SER A 411 0.99 -17.41 -0.18
N LEU A 412 0.04 -18.35 -0.14
CA LEU A 412 -0.52 -18.91 1.09
C LEU A 412 0.49 -19.78 1.85
N ALA A 413 1.48 -20.36 1.17
CA ALA A 413 2.55 -21.12 1.82
C ALA A 413 3.41 -20.24 2.74
N PHE A 414 3.43 -18.92 2.51
CA PHE A 414 4.18 -17.96 3.29
C PHE A 414 3.37 -17.33 4.44
N ILE A 415 2.10 -17.74 4.66
CA ILE A 415 1.27 -17.22 5.76
C ILE A 415 1.95 -17.40 7.12
N GLY A 416 2.77 -18.44 7.32
CA GLY A 416 3.50 -18.63 8.57
C GLY A 416 4.51 -17.51 8.91
N LEU A 417 4.87 -16.65 7.94
CA LEU A 417 5.68 -15.45 8.18
C LEU A 417 4.82 -14.25 8.60
N LEU A 418 3.53 -14.26 8.27
CA LEU A 418 2.58 -13.23 8.67
C LEU A 418 2.09 -13.50 10.10
N PRO A 419 2.22 -12.54 11.02
CA PRO A 419 1.64 -12.68 12.35
C PRO A 419 0.10 -12.75 12.29
N HIS A 420 -0.49 -13.60 13.12
CA HIS A 420 -1.92 -13.87 13.11
C HIS A 420 -2.76 -12.70 13.59
N GLN A 421 -2.25 -11.88 14.52
CA GLN A 421 -3.00 -10.73 15.05
C GLN A 421 -2.08 -9.70 15.70
N LYS A 422 -2.61 -8.50 15.99
CA LYS A 422 -1.94 -7.42 16.73
C LYS A 422 -1.15 -7.92 17.96
N LEU A 423 -1.77 -8.79 18.77
CA LEU A 423 -1.13 -9.34 19.98
C LEU A 423 0.12 -10.17 19.67
N GLU A 424 0.12 -10.95 18.59
CA GLU A 424 1.26 -11.79 18.22
C GLU A 424 2.40 -10.95 17.62
N VAL A 425 2.09 -9.97 16.76
CA VAL A 425 3.08 -8.96 16.31
C VAL A 425 3.77 -8.37 17.54
N GLN A 426 2.95 -8.11 18.55
CA GLN A 426 3.41 -7.54 19.78
C GLN A 426 4.33 -8.53 20.52
N GLN A 427 3.91 -9.76 20.76
CA GLN A 427 4.74 -10.79 21.41
C GLN A 427 6.06 -11.02 20.67
N LEU A 428 6.04 -11.12 19.33
CA LEU A 428 7.22 -11.27 18.50
C LEU A 428 8.20 -10.09 18.64
N ARG A 429 7.69 -8.87 18.81
CA ARG A 429 8.53 -7.70 19.05
C ARG A 429 9.19 -7.70 20.44
N TYR A 430 8.56 -8.27 21.48
CA TYR A 430 9.12 -8.28 22.84
C TYR A 430 10.00 -9.50 23.11
N TYR A 431 9.56 -10.68 22.66
CA TYR A 431 10.19 -11.98 22.96
C TYR A 431 10.86 -12.64 21.76
N GLY A 432 10.72 -12.10 20.54
CA GLY A 432 11.15 -12.78 19.31
C GLY A 432 12.67 -12.96 19.17
N GLY A 433 13.45 -12.29 20.01
CA GLY A 433 14.91 -12.36 19.97
C GLY A 433 15.50 -11.74 18.70
N TYR A 434 16.80 -11.94 18.53
CA TYR A 434 17.57 -11.28 17.47
C TYR A 434 18.16 -12.31 16.53
N SER A 435 18.05 -12.07 15.23
CA SER A 435 18.76 -12.84 14.22
C SER A 435 19.46 -11.89 13.26
N THR A 436 20.77 -11.73 13.45
CA THR A 436 21.64 -10.94 12.58
C THR A 436 21.76 -11.59 11.19
N SER A 437 21.79 -12.92 11.13
CA SER A 437 21.84 -13.67 9.87
C SER A 437 20.58 -13.49 9.02
N ALA A 438 19.39 -13.58 9.63
CA ALA A 438 18.13 -13.36 8.91
C ALA A 438 17.97 -11.89 8.48
N GLY A 439 18.43 -10.94 9.30
CA GLY A 439 18.50 -9.52 8.90
C GLY A 439 19.38 -9.30 7.67
N TRP A 440 20.60 -9.88 7.66
CA TRP A 440 21.49 -9.82 6.50
C TRP A 440 20.92 -10.52 5.27
N LEU A 441 20.25 -11.66 5.43
CA LEU A 441 19.56 -12.35 4.35
C LEU A 441 18.54 -11.43 3.66
N VAL A 442 17.71 -10.73 4.44
CA VAL A 442 16.74 -9.77 3.90
C VAL A 442 17.44 -8.62 3.19
N VAL A 443 18.46 -8.01 3.81
CA VAL A 443 19.20 -6.90 3.18
C VAL A 443 19.84 -7.31 1.86
N VAL A 444 20.53 -8.46 1.83
CA VAL A 444 21.14 -8.99 0.61
C VAL A 444 20.08 -9.26 -0.44
N THR A 445 18.97 -9.91 -0.07
CA THR A 445 17.86 -10.21 -1.00
C THR A 445 17.29 -8.91 -1.59
N LEU A 446 17.02 -7.90 -0.77
CA LEU A 446 16.48 -6.62 -1.23
C LEU A 446 17.45 -5.87 -2.14
N LEU A 447 18.75 -5.85 -1.81
CA LEU A 447 19.76 -5.24 -2.66
C LEU A 447 19.91 -5.99 -3.98
N SER A 448 19.89 -7.32 -3.97
CA SER A 448 19.93 -8.13 -5.19
C SER A 448 18.72 -7.90 -6.08
N VAL A 449 17.50 -7.83 -5.51
CA VAL A 449 16.29 -7.53 -6.28
C VAL A 449 16.30 -6.09 -6.80
N LEU A 450 16.78 -5.13 -6.01
CA LEU A 450 16.93 -3.75 -6.46
C LEU A 450 17.94 -3.64 -7.62
N ILE A 451 19.09 -4.30 -7.51
CA ILE A 451 20.11 -4.35 -8.59
C ILE A 451 19.51 -5.01 -9.84
N TYR A 452 18.81 -6.13 -9.69
CA TYR A 452 18.18 -6.82 -10.81
C TYR A 452 17.13 -5.93 -11.50
N THR A 453 16.20 -5.36 -10.74
CA THR A 453 15.12 -4.52 -11.29
C THR A 453 15.66 -3.25 -11.93
N THR A 454 16.63 -2.57 -11.31
CA THR A 454 17.30 -1.40 -11.92
C THR A 454 18.06 -1.77 -13.18
N THR A 455 18.78 -2.91 -13.19
CA THR A 455 19.48 -3.40 -14.37
C THR A 455 18.51 -3.75 -15.50
N ALA A 456 17.44 -4.49 -15.22
CA ALA A 456 16.40 -4.82 -16.20
C ALA A 456 15.74 -3.56 -16.77
N ASN A 457 15.46 -2.58 -15.91
CA ASN A 457 14.94 -1.27 -16.32
C ASN A 457 15.93 -0.53 -17.24
N ILE A 458 17.23 -0.51 -16.92
CA ILE A 458 18.26 0.11 -17.76
C ILE A 458 18.40 -0.61 -19.11
N LEU A 459 18.41 -1.95 -19.11
CA LEU A 459 18.50 -2.74 -20.33
C LEU A 459 17.29 -2.52 -21.25
N SER A 460 16.12 -2.20 -20.68
CA SER A 460 14.94 -1.85 -21.47
C SER A 460 15.04 -0.48 -22.17
N LEU A 461 16.00 0.37 -21.78
CA LEU A 461 16.21 1.69 -22.39
C LEU A 461 16.92 1.61 -23.75
N PHE A 462 17.77 0.59 -23.96
CA PHE A 462 18.56 0.47 -25.17
C PHE A 462 17.92 -0.48 -26.18
N GLU A 463 17.90 -0.07 -27.45
CA GLU A 463 17.34 -0.85 -28.55
C GLU A 463 18.00 -2.23 -28.70
N SER A 464 19.31 -2.32 -28.49
CA SER A 464 20.08 -3.56 -28.60
C SER A 464 19.79 -4.59 -27.51
N THR A 465 19.35 -4.15 -26.33
CA THR A 465 19.13 -5.02 -25.15
C THR A 465 17.67 -5.18 -24.77
N ALA A 466 16.76 -4.41 -25.37
CA ALA A 466 15.33 -4.46 -25.09
C ALA A 466 14.68 -5.82 -25.45
N CYS A 467 15.26 -6.56 -26.40
CA CYS A 467 14.79 -7.89 -26.79
C CYS A 467 15.25 -9.02 -25.86
N LEU A 468 16.22 -8.78 -24.96
CA LEU A 468 16.70 -9.78 -24.02
C LEU A 468 15.58 -10.22 -23.07
N ARG A 469 15.55 -11.53 -22.75
CA ARG A 469 14.58 -12.09 -21.79
C ARG A 469 14.70 -11.48 -20.40
N VAL A 470 15.92 -11.10 -20.00
CA VAL A 470 16.18 -10.40 -18.73
C VAL A 470 15.53 -9.01 -18.68
N ALA A 471 15.36 -8.35 -19.84
CA ALA A 471 14.65 -7.08 -19.96
C ALA A 471 13.13 -7.27 -20.22
N GLY A 472 12.63 -8.50 -20.15
CA GLY A 472 11.23 -8.85 -20.44
C GLY A 472 10.88 -8.91 -21.93
N GLY A 473 11.88 -9.02 -22.81
CA GLY A 473 11.70 -9.30 -24.24
C GLY A 473 11.56 -10.80 -24.54
N THR A 474 11.15 -11.14 -25.76
CA THR A 474 10.94 -12.53 -26.21
C THR A 474 12.23 -13.31 -26.49
N GLY A 475 13.38 -12.65 -26.38
CA GLY A 475 14.68 -13.12 -26.84
C GLY A 475 15.06 -12.47 -28.16
N CYS A 476 16.27 -11.94 -28.19
CA CYS A 476 17.14 -11.93 -29.36
C CYS A 476 18.11 -13.11 -29.19
#